data_AF-A0A926AF70-F1
#
_entry.id   AF-A0A926AF70-F1
#
_cell.length_a   1.000
_cell.length_b   1.000
_cell.length_c   1.000
_cell.angle_alpha   90.00
_cell.angle_beta   90.00
_cell.angle_gamma   90.00
#
_symmetry.space_group_name_H-M   'P 1'
#
loop_
_entity.id
_entity.type
_entity.pdbx_description
1 polymer ?
#
loop_
_entity_poly.entity_id
_entity_poly.type
_entity_poly.pdbx_seq_one_letter_code
_entity_poly.pdbx_strand_id
1 'polypeptide(L)'
;MASLAVASLDLQVVQLLRDAIRTADIAGGKFGGLPLCDRGPINAIALPRDRFEPTPHIEPRKTLHPAPRFEARPVFHERIDIDFSSSDTSGKTELAAVDRTPLPPPWRTPVWKMPLQPAPMVKVHIHRTDVHNKGSLIDLFL
;
A
#
# COMPACT_ATOMS: atom_id res chain seq x y z
N MET A 1 4.70 -49.02 14.39
CA MET A 1 5.83 -49.32 13.49
C MET A 1 5.82 -48.46 12.22
N ALA A 2 4.71 -48.37 11.48
CA ALA A 2 4.67 -47.61 10.19
C ALA A 2 4.95 -46.10 10.29
N SER A 3 4.54 -45.43 11.38
CA SER A 3 4.73 -43.98 11.57
C SER A 3 6.21 -43.56 11.65
N LEU A 4 7.07 -44.36 12.27
CA LEU A 4 8.51 -44.04 12.39
C LEU A 4 9.23 -44.17 11.05
N ALA A 5 8.87 -45.17 10.24
CA ALA A 5 9.45 -45.35 8.91
C ALA A 5 9.11 -44.18 7.97
N VAL A 6 7.85 -43.73 7.99
CA VAL A 6 7.41 -42.54 7.25
C VAL A 6 8.16 -41.30 7.72
N ALA A 7 8.24 -41.07 9.04
CA ALA A 7 8.97 -39.93 9.59
C ALA A 7 10.47 -39.95 9.23
N SER A 8 11.11 -41.13 9.20
CA SER A 8 12.51 -41.24 8.78
C SER A 8 12.73 -40.95 7.30
N LEU A 9 11.79 -41.36 6.44
CA LEU A 9 11.84 -41.06 5.01
C LEU A 9 11.62 -39.56 4.75
N ASP A 10 10.65 -38.95 5.43
CA ASP A 10 10.43 -37.51 5.35
C ASP A 10 11.66 -36.71 5.80
N LEU A 11 12.31 -37.14 6.89
CA LEU A 11 13.56 -36.53 7.36
C LEU A 11 14.69 -36.63 6.32
N GLN A 12 14.84 -37.79 5.68
CA GLN A 12 15.83 -38.00 4.62
C GLN A 12 15.57 -37.09 3.41
N VAL A 13 14.32 -36.95 2.99
CA VAL A 13 13.93 -36.06 1.88
C VAL A 13 14.27 -34.61 2.21
N VAL A 14 13.97 -34.15 3.43
CA VAL A 14 14.29 -32.78 3.88
C VAL A 14 15.79 -32.55 3.95
N GLN A 15 16.58 -33.54 4.39
CA GLN A 15 18.04 -33.46 4.41
C GLN A 15 18.61 -33.32 3.00
N LEU A 16 18.17 -34.16 2.07
CA LEU A 16 18.61 -34.09 0.67
C LEU A 16 18.27 -32.75 0.00
N LEU A 17 17.07 -32.22 0.26
CA LEU A 17 16.67 -30.92 -0.28
C LEU A 17 17.53 -29.78 0.28
N ARG A 18 17.80 -29.80 1.59
CA ARG A 18 18.67 -28.81 2.25
C ARG A 18 20.08 -28.84 1.67
N ASP A 19 20.64 -30.02 1.46
CA ASP A 19 21.97 -30.17 0.91
C ASP A 19 22.02 -29.75 -0.56
N ALA A 20 20.99 -30.03 -1.36
CA ALA A 20 20.89 -29.54 -2.74
C ALA A 20 20.81 -28.00 -2.82
N ILE A 21 20.08 -27.35 -1.92
CA ILE A 21 20.05 -25.88 -1.85
C ILE A 21 21.42 -25.34 -1.47
N ARG A 22 22.07 -25.94 -0.45
CA ARG A 22 23.42 -25.55 -0.02
C ARG A 22 24.45 -25.69 -1.14
N THR A 23 24.43 -26.78 -1.89
CA THR A 23 25.38 -26.96 -3.01
C THR A 23 25.11 -25.96 -4.13
N ALA A 24 23.85 -25.67 -4.44
CA ALA A 24 23.49 -24.63 -5.41
C ALA A 24 23.92 -23.23 -4.95
N ASP A 25 23.78 -22.92 -3.66
CA ASP A 25 24.19 -21.66 -3.05
C ASP A 25 25.71 -21.46 -3.07
N ILE A 26 26.47 -22.54 -2.79
CA ILE A 26 27.94 -22.55 -2.87
C ILE A 26 28.39 -22.39 -4.33
N ALA A 27 27.80 -23.14 -5.26
CA ALA A 27 28.14 -23.08 -6.69
C ALA A 27 27.74 -21.74 -7.34
N GLY A 28 26.66 -21.12 -6.85
CA GLY A 28 26.12 -19.87 -7.38
C GLY A 28 26.86 -18.61 -6.93
N GLY A 29 27.87 -18.71 -6.06
CA GLY A 29 28.72 -17.59 -5.65
C GLY A 29 28.00 -16.41 -4.97
N LYS A 30 26.70 -16.56 -4.64
CA LYS A 30 25.86 -15.50 -4.05
C LYS A 30 26.10 -15.30 -2.55
N PHE A 31 26.88 -16.17 -1.91
CA PHE A 31 27.30 -16.00 -0.51
C PHE A 31 28.64 -15.29 -0.42
N GLY A 32 28.59 -13.97 -0.61
CA GLY A 32 29.56 -13.06 -0.01
C GLY A 32 29.42 -13.10 1.51
N GLY A 33 30.10 -14.06 2.14
CA GLY A 33 30.37 -14.09 3.58
C GLY A 33 29.20 -14.53 4.45
N LEU A 34 29.21 -15.80 4.85
CA LEU A 34 28.97 -16.26 6.23
C LEU A 34 29.10 -17.81 6.25
N PRO A 35 30.18 -18.38 6.80
CA PRO A 35 30.16 -19.76 7.25
C PRO A 35 29.41 -19.79 8.59
N LEU A 36 28.13 -20.15 8.58
CA LEU A 36 27.43 -20.47 9.83
C LEU A 36 27.88 -21.87 10.26
N CYS A 37 28.90 -21.87 11.12
CA CYS A 37 29.22 -22.87 12.13
C CYS A 37 28.98 -24.33 11.77
N ASP A 38 29.98 -24.96 11.13
CA ASP A 38 30.21 -26.38 11.33
C ASP A 38 31.65 -26.58 11.83
N ARG A 39 31.74 -26.88 13.13
CA ARG A 39 32.58 -27.96 13.66
C ARG A 39 34.08 -27.92 13.28
N GLY A 40 34.84 -27.02 13.89
CA GLY A 40 36.31 -27.13 13.98
C GLY A 40 36.93 -26.01 14.81
N PRO A 41 38.00 -26.25 15.61
CA PRO A 41 38.69 -25.21 16.34
C PRO A 41 39.64 -24.50 15.38
N ILE A 42 39.12 -23.54 14.62
CA ILE A 42 39.96 -22.66 13.82
C ILE A 42 40.14 -21.37 14.60
N ASN A 43 41.33 -21.24 15.18
CA ASN A 43 41.93 -20.01 15.65
C ASN A 43 42.02 -18.99 14.50
N ALA A 44 40.91 -18.40 14.10
CA ALA A 44 40.89 -17.21 13.28
C ALA A 44 40.67 -16.03 14.22
N ILE A 45 41.76 -15.37 14.59
CA ILE A 45 41.74 -14.09 15.27
C ILE A 45 40.97 -13.13 14.37
N ALA A 46 39.67 -12.98 14.64
CA ALA A 46 38.83 -12.00 14.00
C ALA A 46 39.28 -10.63 14.51
N LEU A 47 40.23 -10.01 13.81
CA LEU A 47 40.54 -8.60 14.01
C LEU A 47 39.23 -7.82 13.83
N PRO A 48 38.80 -7.02 14.84
CA PRO A 48 37.62 -6.19 14.71
C PRO A 48 37.81 -5.28 13.49
N ARG A 49 36.96 -5.44 12.48
CA ARG A 49 36.91 -4.48 11.38
C ARG A 49 36.36 -3.20 11.98
N ASP A 50 37.19 -2.16 12.00
CA ASP A 50 36.82 -0.84 12.45
C ASP A 50 35.76 -0.29 11.49
N ARG A 51 34.49 -0.42 11.88
CA ARG A 51 33.37 0.09 11.10
C ARG A 51 33.27 1.58 11.39
N PHE A 52 33.80 2.38 10.49
CA PHE A 52 33.57 3.82 10.51
C PHE A 52 32.10 4.07 10.15
N GLU A 53 31.27 4.29 11.17
CA GLU A 53 29.90 4.77 11.01
C GLU A 53 29.91 6.30 11.18
N PRO A 54 29.87 7.09 10.10
CA PRO A 54 29.76 8.53 10.24
C PRO A 54 28.43 8.86 10.90
N THR A 55 28.49 9.65 11.97
CA THR A 55 27.29 10.13 12.66
C THR A 55 26.47 11.00 11.70
N PRO A 56 25.17 10.71 11.47
CA PRO A 56 24.36 11.50 10.55
C PRO A 56 24.17 12.91 11.12
N HIS A 57 24.61 13.93 10.37
CA HIS A 57 24.35 15.32 10.70
C HIS A 57 22.96 15.72 10.17
N ILE A 58 22.00 15.88 11.08
CA ILE A 58 20.62 16.27 10.74
C ILE A 58 20.42 17.74 11.10
N GLU A 59 20.32 18.59 10.09
CA GLU A 59 20.00 19.99 10.29
C GLU A 59 18.50 20.20 10.56
N PRO A 60 18.12 21.10 11.48
CA PRO A 60 16.73 21.42 11.74
C PRO A 60 16.09 22.10 10.52
N ARG A 61 14.96 21.56 10.06
CA ARG A 61 14.21 22.10 8.92
C ARG A 61 13.59 23.45 9.30
N LYS A 62 13.68 24.43 8.39
CA LYS A 62 12.99 25.72 8.56
C LYS A 62 11.48 25.53 8.43
N THR A 63 10.74 25.68 9.53
CA THR A 63 9.27 25.66 9.52
C THR A 63 8.76 27.06 9.16
N LEU A 64 8.16 27.20 7.98
CA LEU A 64 7.46 28.43 7.60
C LEU A 64 6.03 28.38 8.14
N HIS A 65 5.71 29.28 9.07
CA HIS A 65 4.34 29.52 9.53
C HIS A 65 3.83 30.80 8.88
N PRO A 66 3.18 30.75 7.69
CA PRO A 66 2.55 31.93 7.14
C PRO A 66 1.45 32.39 8.10
N ALA A 67 1.45 33.68 8.43
CA ALA A 67 0.37 34.26 9.23
C ALA A 67 -0.96 34.10 8.47
N PRO A 68 -2.03 33.62 9.12
CA PRO A 68 -3.34 33.52 8.49
C PRO A 68 -3.83 34.93 8.13
N ARG A 69 -4.13 35.14 6.85
CA ARG A 69 -4.77 36.37 6.37
C ARG A 69 -6.28 36.23 6.54
N PHE A 70 -6.86 37.05 7.41
CA PHE A 70 -8.31 37.12 7.58
C PHE A 70 -8.82 38.37 6.86
N GLU A 71 -9.43 38.18 5.71
CA GLU A 71 -10.18 39.24 5.02
C GLU A 71 -11.65 39.13 5.42
N ALA A 72 -12.28 40.27 5.74
CA ALA A 72 -13.69 40.30 6.11
C ALA A 72 -14.55 39.89 4.91
N ARG A 73 -15.42 38.89 5.10
CA ARG A 73 -16.40 38.51 4.08
C ARG A 73 -17.47 39.60 3.98
N PRO A 74 -17.79 40.10 2.77
CA PRO A 74 -18.91 41.02 2.61
C PRO A 74 -20.21 40.30 2.97
N VAL A 75 -20.97 40.86 3.90
CA VAL A 75 -22.31 40.38 4.26
C VAL A 75 -23.32 41.17 3.45
N PHE A 76 -23.92 40.51 2.45
CA PHE A 76 -25.01 41.08 1.68
C PHE A 76 -26.30 40.96 2.47
N HIS A 77 -26.94 42.11 2.71
CA HIS A 77 -28.27 42.16 3.29
C HIS A 77 -29.25 42.33 2.13
N GLU A 78 -30.07 41.33 1.87
CA GLU A 78 -31.16 41.43 0.92
C GLU A 78 -32.19 42.42 1.49
N ARG A 79 -32.31 43.59 0.86
CA ARG A 79 -33.49 44.43 1.07
C ARG A 79 -34.63 43.75 0.32
N ILE A 80 -35.53 43.13 1.07
CA ILE A 80 -36.78 42.63 0.53
C ILE A 80 -37.66 43.87 0.31
N ASP A 81 -37.59 44.44 -0.88
CA ASP A 81 -38.60 45.36 -1.36
C ASP A 81 -39.84 44.52 -1.69
N ILE A 82 -40.84 44.57 -0.80
CA ILE A 82 -42.10 43.86 -0.98
C ILE A 82 -42.95 44.66 -1.97
N ASP A 83 -42.73 44.41 -3.26
CA ASP A 83 -43.64 44.86 -4.30
C ASP A 83 -44.86 43.93 -4.31
N PHE A 84 -46.00 44.42 -3.80
CA PHE A 84 -47.29 43.76 -3.96
C PHE A 84 -47.72 43.85 -5.43
N SER A 85 -47.21 42.93 -6.26
CA SER A 85 -47.71 42.69 -7.61
C SER A 85 -48.64 41.49 -7.60
N SER A 86 -49.92 41.75 -7.86
CA SER A 86 -50.94 40.73 -8.08
C SER A 86 -50.84 40.15 -9.50
N SER A 87 -51.00 38.82 -9.62
CA SER A 87 -51.07 38.03 -10.86
C SER A 87 -49.72 37.92 -11.59
N ASP A 88 -49.29 36.81 -12.19
CA ASP A 88 -50.01 35.65 -12.71
C ASP A 88 -49.06 34.44 -12.70
N THR A 89 -49.66 33.26 -12.60
CA THR A 89 -49.01 31.96 -12.82
C THR A 89 -48.23 31.93 -14.13
N SER A 90 -46.93 31.66 -14.05
CA SER A 90 -46.19 31.10 -15.19
C SER A 90 -45.07 30.21 -14.66
N GLY A 91 -45.31 28.90 -14.73
CA GLY A 91 -44.30 27.89 -14.44
C GLY A 91 -43.15 28.04 -15.43
N LYS A 92 -42.07 28.68 -14.99
CA LYS A 92 -40.78 28.56 -15.67
C LYS A 92 -40.23 27.18 -15.38
N THR A 93 -40.43 26.27 -16.33
CA THR A 93 -39.57 25.10 -16.48
C THR A 93 -38.14 25.61 -16.59
N GLU A 94 -37.33 25.33 -15.59
CA GLU A 94 -35.90 25.61 -15.56
C GLU A 94 -35.24 24.74 -16.64
N LEU A 95 -35.21 25.25 -17.87
CA LEU A 95 -34.35 24.72 -18.92
C LEU A 95 -32.92 24.90 -18.41
N ALA A 96 -32.32 23.81 -17.96
CA ALA A 96 -30.91 23.76 -17.58
C ALA A 96 -30.10 24.43 -18.68
N ALA A 97 -29.55 25.61 -18.37
CA ALA A 97 -28.63 26.28 -19.26
C ALA A 97 -27.49 25.28 -19.53
N VAL A 98 -27.32 24.89 -20.79
CA VAL A 98 -26.17 24.10 -21.22
C VAL A 98 -24.97 25.03 -21.13
N ASP A 99 -24.42 25.15 -19.92
CA ASP A 99 -23.23 25.92 -19.65
C ASP A 99 -22.10 25.35 -20.50
N ARG A 100 -21.70 26.09 -21.54
CA ARG A 100 -20.52 25.82 -22.37
C ARG A 100 -19.22 26.17 -21.63
N THR A 101 -19.24 26.11 -20.31
CA THR A 101 -18.05 26.39 -19.51
C THR A 101 -17.13 25.16 -19.53
N PRO A 102 -15.81 25.35 -19.54
CA PRO A 102 -14.87 24.24 -19.39
C PRO A 102 -15.21 23.49 -18.11
N LEU A 103 -15.23 22.15 -18.18
CA LEU A 103 -15.49 21.30 -17.03
C LEU A 103 -14.65 21.79 -15.84
N PRO A 104 -15.25 22.12 -14.69
CA PRO A 104 -14.48 22.62 -13.57
C PRO A 104 -13.46 21.56 -13.16
N PRO A 105 -12.26 21.98 -12.75
CA PRO A 105 -11.25 21.03 -12.35
C PRO A 105 -11.71 20.22 -11.13
N PRO A 106 -11.23 18.97 -10.97
CA PRO A 106 -11.78 18.01 -10.02
C PRO A 106 -11.77 18.51 -8.56
N TRP A 107 -10.77 19.33 -8.18
CA TRP A 107 -10.65 19.90 -6.83
C TRP A 107 -11.71 20.95 -6.48
N ARG A 108 -12.46 21.45 -7.47
CA ARG A 108 -13.54 22.43 -7.28
C ARG A 108 -14.91 21.78 -7.15
N THR A 109 -14.99 20.47 -7.38
CA THR A 109 -16.23 19.69 -7.23
C THR A 109 -16.43 19.36 -5.75
N PRO A 110 -17.54 19.76 -5.12
CA PRO A 110 -17.79 19.43 -3.73
C PRO A 110 -17.92 17.91 -3.57
N VAL A 111 -17.40 17.38 -2.45
CA VAL A 111 -17.27 15.93 -2.20
C VAL A 111 -18.60 15.18 -2.33
N TRP A 112 -19.73 15.80 -1.98
CA TRP A 112 -21.06 15.20 -2.09
C TRP A 112 -21.58 15.06 -3.54
N LYS A 113 -20.95 15.73 -4.51
CA LYS A 113 -21.21 15.54 -5.96
C LYS A 113 -20.29 14.48 -6.58
N MET A 114 -19.23 14.05 -5.88
CA MET A 114 -18.36 13.00 -6.41
C MET A 114 -19.11 11.67 -6.37
N PRO A 115 -19.10 10.88 -7.45
CA PRO A 115 -19.65 9.54 -7.39
C PRO A 115 -18.92 8.75 -6.30
N LEU A 116 -19.67 8.02 -5.47
CA LEU A 116 -19.04 7.09 -4.52
C LEU A 116 -18.16 6.14 -5.33
N GLN A 117 -16.88 6.05 -4.97
CA GLN A 117 -16.00 5.08 -5.58
C GLN A 117 -16.60 3.69 -5.37
N PRO A 118 -16.64 2.84 -6.42
CA PRO A 118 -17.09 1.47 -6.25
C PRO A 118 -16.24 0.78 -5.19
N ALA A 119 -16.88 -0.04 -4.35
CA ALA A 119 -16.15 -0.83 -3.36
C ALA A 119 -15.04 -1.63 -4.06
N PRO A 120 -13.83 -1.69 -3.50
CA PRO A 120 -12.73 -2.43 -4.11
C PRO A 120 -13.16 -3.88 -4.33
N MET A 121 -13.16 -4.29 -5.59
CA MET A 121 -13.65 -5.60 -5.99
C MET A 121 -12.50 -6.61 -5.83
N VAL A 122 -12.50 -7.32 -4.70
CA VAL A 122 -11.47 -8.33 -4.42
C VAL A 122 -11.66 -9.51 -5.38
N LYS A 123 -10.68 -9.72 -6.26
CA LYS A 123 -10.68 -10.87 -7.17
C LYS A 123 -10.04 -12.06 -6.47
N VAL A 124 -10.88 -12.99 -6.00
CA VAL A 124 -10.42 -14.22 -5.37
C VAL A 124 -10.14 -15.26 -6.44
N HIS A 125 -8.89 -15.71 -6.54
CA HIS A 125 -8.50 -16.83 -7.37
C HIS A 125 -8.41 -18.10 -6.51
N ILE A 126 -9.31 -19.06 -6.77
CA ILE A 126 -9.31 -20.35 -6.08
C ILE A 126 -8.72 -21.39 -7.02
N HIS A 127 -7.54 -21.90 -6.68
CA HIS A 127 -6.90 -22.97 -7.42
C HIS A 127 -7.18 -24.32 -6.76
N ARG A 128 -7.76 -25.25 -7.53
CA ARG A 128 -7.83 -26.66 -7.13
C ARG A 128 -6.46 -27.28 -7.37
N THR A 129 -5.85 -27.75 -6.31
CA THR A 129 -4.60 -28.52 -6.33
C THR A 129 -4.92 -29.97 -6.70
N ASP A 130 -4.09 -30.56 -7.57
CA ASP A 130 -4.27 -31.93 -8.08
C ASP A 130 -3.95 -33.01 -7.03
N VAL A 131 -3.50 -32.59 -5.84
CA VAL A 131 -3.17 -33.48 -4.73
C VAL A 131 -4.37 -33.58 -3.81
N HIS A 132 -5.05 -34.73 -3.81
CA HIS A 132 -6.31 -34.98 -3.08
C HIS A 132 -6.32 -34.66 -1.57
N ASN A 133 -5.16 -34.40 -0.94
CA ASN A 133 -5.02 -34.08 0.49
C ASN A 133 -4.24 -32.79 0.80
N LYS A 134 -3.90 -31.95 -0.19
CA LYS A 134 -3.30 -30.63 0.08
C LYS A 134 -4.35 -29.57 -0.19
N GLY A 135 -4.76 -28.85 0.85
CA GLY A 135 -5.88 -27.89 0.84
C GLY A 135 -5.84 -26.83 -0.26
N SER A 136 -6.90 -26.01 -0.31
CA SER A 136 -7.04 -24.96 -1.33
C SER A 136 -6.07 -23.80 -1.09
N LEU A 137 -5.44 -23.35 -2.17
CA LEU A 137 -4.64 -22.12 -2.18
C LEU A 137 -5.54 -20.96 -2.61
N ILE A 138 -5.59 -19.92 -1.78
CA ILE A 138 -6.39 -18.72 -2.01
C ILE A 138 -5.42 -17.56 -2.20
N ASP A 139 -5.37 -17.03 -3.42
CA ASP A 139 -4.64 -15.80 -3.72
C ASP A 139 -5.61 -14.62 -3.71
N LEU A 140 -5.27 -13.61 -2.90
CA LEU A 140 -6.02 -12.36 -2.73
C LEU A 140 -5.20 -11.21 -3.32
N PHE A 141 -5.77 -10.55 -4.33
CA PHE A 141 -5.17 -9.35 -4.94
C PHE A 141 -5.98 -8.13 -4.50
N LEU A 142 -5.31 -7.16 -3.87
CA LEU A 142 -5.84 -5.88 -3.39
C LEU A 142 -5.58 -4.76 -4.38
#